data_AF-A0A2E1AEK3-F1
#
_entry.id   AF-A0A2E1AEK3-F1
#
_cell.length_a   1.000
_cell.length_b   1.000
_cell.length_c   1.000
_cell.angle_alpha   90.00
_cell.angle_beta   90.00
_cell.angle_gamma   90.00
#
_symmetry.space_group_name_H-M   'P 1'
#
loop_
_entity.id
_entity.type
_entity.pdbx_description
1 polymer ?
#
loop_
_entity_poly.entity_id
_entity_poly.type
_entity_poly.pdbx_seq_one_letter_code
_entity_poly.pdbx_strand_id
1 'polypeptide(L)'
;MTMPTFESGMPQSMYTLSSLRVARWDGTNYGDTVLLAEGQTLQFTPQADTDEKKAYGRMMRLLTVFTHVNFNIGVGLVQANAIWVMTGLAQAVSGTSGAADATQRLGFDAGGAGLPYFGVVGTFSSDDNGDVAMGIPLCKLDTIPSLSSEQNQFILPDSAGKGIANSASSTPRRGLFIDQRKVAADVLDFDAFFGIS
;
A
#
# COMPACT_ATOMS: atom_id res chain seq x y z
N MET A 1 -41.62 -9.58 22.49
CA MET A 1 -40.44 -10.44 22.31
C MET A 1 -39.66 -9.87 21.14
N THR A 2 -38.67 -9.02 21.42
CA THR A 2 -37.93 -8.24 20.43
C THR A 2 -36.81 -9.12 19.90
N MET A 3 -36.76 -9.38 18.59
CA MET A 3 -35.67 -10.14 17.99
C MET A 3 -34.36 -9.34 18.10
N PRO A 4 -33.26 -9.96 18.58
CA PRO A 4 -31.95 -9.32 18.51
C PRO A 4 -31.49 -9.24 17.06
N THR A 5 -31.26 -8.02 16.58
CA THR A 5 -30.56 -7.74 15.33
C THR A 5 -29.10 -8.14 15.53
N PHE A 6 -28.66 -9.25 14.94
CA PHE A 6 -27.25 -9.58 14.86
C PHE A 6 -26.63 -8.68 13.78
N GLU A 7 -26.00 -7.58 14.20
CA GLU A 7 -25.04 -6.89 13.36
C GLU A 7 -23.87 -7.84 13.12
N SER A 8 -23.87 -8.49 11.95
CA SER A 8 -22.74 -9.24 11.43
C SER A 8 -21.63 -8.29 10.98
N GLY A 9 -21.09 -7.52 11.92
CA GLY A 9 -19.77 -6.92 11.76
C GLY A 9 -18.76 -8.03 11.98
N MET A 10 -18.26 -8.66 10.91
CA MET A 10 -17.05 -9.47 11.04
C MET A 10 -15.98 -8.60 11.72
N PRO A 11 -15.21 -9.12 12.70
CA PRO A 11 -14.07 -8.37 13.21
C PRO A 11 -13.15 -8.11 12.02
N GLN A 12 -13.05 -6.84 11.61
CA GLN A 12 -12.08 -6.43 10.63
C GLN A 12 -10.71 -6.60 11.29
N SER A 13 -10.05 -7.72 10.99
CA SER A 13 -8.69 -7.97 11.44
C SER A 13 -7.80 -6.88 10.84
N MET A 14 -7.44 -5.92 11.69
CA MET A 14 -6.48 -4.87 11.37
C MET A 14 -5.09 -5.45 11.56
N TYR A 15 -4.31 -5.47 10.49
CA TYR A 15 -2.92 -5.89 10.52
C TYR A 15 -2.03 -4.68 10.44
N THR A 16 -0.97 -4.65 11.24
CA THR A 16 0.02 -3.57 11.26
C THR A 16 1.37 -4.12 10.84
N LEU A 17 1.94 -3.57 9.78
CA LEU A 17 3.29 -3.91 9.30
C LEU A 17 4.28 -2.80 9.67
N SER A 18 5.53 -3.18 9.91
CA SER A 18 6.67 -2.30 10.16
C SER A 18 7.75 -2.48 9.08
N SER A 19 8.72 -1.56 9.02
CA SER A 19 9.81 -1.60 8.01
C SER A 19 9.26 -1.69 6.59
N LEU A 20 8.68 -0.58 6.11
CA LEU A 20 7.96 -0.58 4.84
C LEU A 20 8.91 -0.29 3.68
N ARG A 21 8.64 -0.90 2.52
CA ARG A 21 9.31 -0.62 1.25
C ARG A 21 8.26 -0.37 0.18
N VAL A 22 8.50 0.59 -0.71
CA VAL A 22 7.58 0.97 -1.79
C VAL A 22 8.30 0.99 -3.13
N ALA A 23 7.57 0.74 -4.21
CA ALA A 23 8.08 0.86 -5.58
C ALA A 23 6.97 1.32 -6.53
N ARG A 24 7.29 2.19 -7.49
CA ARG A 24 6.30 2.72 -8.43
C ARG A 24 5.99 1.68 -9.49
N TRP A 25 4.71 1.54 -9.83
CA TRP A 25 4.26 0.70 -10.94
C TRP A 25 4.14 1.53 -12.22
N ASP A 26 4.74 1.06 -13.33
CA ASP A 26 4.68 1.75 -14.62
C ASP A 26 3.56 1.27 -15.56
N GLY A 27 2.84 0.22 -15.16
CA GLY A 27 1.85 -0.48 -15.98
C GLY A 27 2.26 -1.91 -16.36
N THR A 28 3.55 -2.20 -16.32
CA THR A 28 4.15 -3.48 -16.73
C THR A 28 5.14 -4.04 -15.70
N ASN A 29 5.97 -3.19 -15.08
CA ASN A 29 6.98 -3.58 -14.10
C ASN A 29 7.05 -2.57 -12.94
N TYR A 30 7.72 -2.93 -11.86
CA TYR A 30 8.09 -1.98 -10.82
C TYR A 30 9.42 -1.29 -11.13
N GLY A 31 9.50 -0.02 -10.76
CA GLY A 31 10.75 0.73 -10.73
C GLY A 31 11.57 0.45 -9.47
N ASP A 32 12.54 1.33 -9.22
CA ASP A 32 13.43 1.23 -8.05
C ASP A 32 12.64 1.22 -6.72
N THR A 33 13.07 0.34 -5.81
CA THR A 33 12.46 0.22 -4.49
C THR A 33 13.07 1.20 -3.50
N VAL A 34 12.22 1.80 -2.65
CA VAL A 34 12.62 2.74 -1.62
C VAL A 34 12.16 2.22 -0.25
N LEU A 35 13.09 2.13 0.69
CA LEU A 35 12.80 1.79 2.07
C LEU A 35 12.31 3.04 2.80
N LEU A 36 11.17 2.94 3.47
CA LEU A 36 10.62 3.96 4.35
C LEU A 36 11.42 3.97 5.65
N ALA A 37 11.55 5.14 6.27
CA ALA A 37 12.27 5.25 7.54
C ALA A 37 11.56 4.44 8.64
N GLU A 38 12.31 4.11 9.68
CA GLU A 38 11.77 3.40 10.83
C GLU A 38 10.66 4.21 11.51
N GLY A 39 9.71 3.52 12.14
CA GLY A 39 8.57 4.12 12.84
C GLY A 39 7.31 4.30 12.00
N GLN A 40 7.38 4.08 10.68
CA GLN A 40 6.18 4.06 9.84
C GLN A 40 5.46 2.72 9.95
N THR A 41 4.14 2.78 10.01
CA THR A 41 3.30 1.58 10.07
C THR A 41 2.35 1.54 8.89
N LEU A 42 2.13 0.34 8.34
CA LEU A 42 1.08 0.12 7.35
C LEU A 42 -0.04 -0.66 8.02
N GLN A 43 -1.18 -0.02 8.16
CA GLN A 43 -2.41 -0.69 8.56
C GLN A 43 -3.20 -1.05 7.31
N PHE A 44 -3.75 -2.25 7.27
CA PHE A 44 -4.59 -2.62 6.14
C PHE A 44 -5.77 -3.48 6.55
N THR A 45 -6.85 -3.34 5.78
CA THR A 45 -8.14 -3.98 6.04
C THR A 45 -8.73 -4.49 4.73
N PRO A 46 -8.73 -5.82 4.52
CA PRO A 46 -9.37 -6.44 3.36
C PRO A 46 -10.86 -6.10 3.30
N GLN A 47 -11.35 -5.73 2.13
CA GLN A 47 -12.76 -5.51 1.85
C GLN A 47 -13.27 -6.63 0.92
N ALA A 48 -14.44 -7.15 1.26
CA ALA A 48 -15.12 -8.16 0.46
C ALA A 48 -16.57 -7.76 0.27
N ASP A 49 -17.09 -8.04 -0.92
CA ASP A 49 -18.52 -7.97 -1.19
C ASP A 49 -19.15 -9.34 -0.92
N THR A 50 -20.32 -9.35 -0.31
CA THR A 50 -21.01 -10.58 0.11
C THR A 50 -22.42 -10.59 -0.45
N ASP A 51 -22.73 -11.59 -1.27
CA ASP A 51 -24.07 -11.85 -1.80
C ASP A 51 -24.68 -13.08 -1.12
N GLU A 52 -25.96 -12.97 -0.76
CA GLU A 52 -26.70 -14.01 -0.05
C GLU A 52 -27.95 -14.42 -0.83
N LYS A 53 -28.02 -15.69 -1.25
CA LYS A 53 -29.24 -16.25 -1.83
C LYS A 53 -30.12 -16.82 -0.73
N LYS A 54 -31.30 -16.22 -0.53
CA LYS A 54 -32.33 -16.69 0.43
C LYS A 54 -33.47 -17.40 -0.32
N ALA A 55 -33.90 -18.55 0.18
CA ALA A 55 -35.13 -19.23 -0.28
C ALA A 55 -35.78 -19.99 0.88
N TYR A 56 -37.11 -20.13 0.85
CA TYR A 56 -37.89 -20.83 1.89
C TYR A 56 -37.60 -20.37 3.33
N GLY A 57 -37.32 -19.08 3.52
CA GLY A 57 -36.99 -18.51 4.84
C GLY A 57 -35.62 -18.92 5.39
N ARG A 58 -34.72 -19.45 4.55
CA ARG A 58 -33.36 -19.87 4.95
C ARG A 58 -32.30 -19.34 3.98
N MET A 59 -31.07 -19.15 4.49
CA MET A 59 -29.90 -18.88 3.65
C MET A 59 -29.51 -20.15 2.91
N MET A 60 -29.51 -20.09 1.57
CA MET A 60 -29.23 -21.25 0.70
C MET A 60 -27.81 -21.24 0.15
N ARG A 61 -27.28 -20.05 -0.18
CA ARG A 61 -25.93 -19.87 -0.71
C ARG A 61 -25.37 -18.53 -0.27
N LEU A 62 -24.07 -18.51 -0.04
CA LEU A 62 -23.27 -17.32 0.25
C LEU A 62 -22.19 -17.23 -0.84
N LEU A 63 -21.95 -16.04 -1.34
CA LEU A 63 -20.83 -15.72 -2.21
C LEU A 63 -20.06 -14.56 -1.59
N THR A 64 -18.78 -14.75 -1.34
CA THR A 64 -17.89 -13.69 -0.86
C THR A 64 -16.80 -13.45 -1.90
N VAL A 65 -16.71 -12.23 -2.41
CA VAL A 65 -15.71 -11.83 -3.40
C VAL A 65 -14.85 -10.73 -2.82
N PHE A 66 -13.55 -10.96 -2.76
CA PHE A 66 -12.58 -9.94 -2.38
C PHE A 66 -12.54 -8.83 -3.45
N THR A 67 -12.70 -7.57 -3.03
CA THR A 67 -12.75 -6.43 -3.95
C THR A 67 -11.47 -5.60 -3.92
N HIS A 68 -11.07 -5.14 -2.75
CA HIS A 68 -9.89 -4.29 -2.53
C HIS A 68 -9.42 -4.38 -1.08
N VAL A 69 -8.23 -3.88 -0.80
CA VAL A 69 -7.72 -3.63 0.56
C VAL A 69 -7.78 -2.13 0.80
N ASN A 70 -8.36 -1.68 1.90
CA ASN A 70 -8.11 -0.31 2.38
C ASN A 70 -6.81 -0.31 3.17
N PHE A 71 -5.92 0.63 2.92
CA PHE A 71 -4.70 0.78 3.69
C PHE A 71 -4.53 2.19 4.22
N ASN A 72 -3.81 2.31 5.34
CA ASN A 72 -3.40 3.56 5.94
C ASN A 72 -1.91 3.47 6.28
N ILE A 73 -1.12 4.39 5.74
CA ILE A 73 0.28 4.58 6.13
C ILE A 73 0.29 5.59 7.26
N GLY A 74 0.66 5.11 8.45
CA GLY A 74 0.70 5.88 9.67
C GLY A 74 1.79 6.96 9.67
N VAL A 75 1.57 7.98 10.51
CA VAL A 75 2.48 9.13 10.69
C VAL A 75 3.93 8.71 10.86
N GLY A 76 4.82 9.35 10.09
CA GLY A 76 6.25 9.24 10.30
C GLY A 76 7.04 10.17 9.39
N LEU A 77 8.35 10.14 9.59
CA LEU A 77 9.31 10.90 8.79
C LEU A 77 9.53 10.14 7.49
N VAL A 78 9.04 10.69 6.38
CA VAL A 78 9.21 10.08 5.06
C VAL A 78 10.32 10.80 4.32
N GLN A 79 11.21 10.02 3.72
CA GLN A 79 12.20 10.54 2.79
C GLN A 79 11.51 11.02 1.50
N ALA A 80 11.99 12.12 0.91
CA ALA A 80 11.36 12.74 -0.26
C ALA A 80 11.20 11.76 -1.45
N ASN A 81 12.16 10.85 -1.63
CA ASN A 81 12.13 9.79 -2.65
C ASN A 81 10.90 8.87 -2.53
N ALA A 82 10.53 8.44 -1.31
CA ALA A 82 9.36 7.59 -1.09
C ALA A 82 8.06 8.33 -1.41
N ILE A 83 7.98 9.63 -1.07
CA ILE A 83 6.86 10.48 -1.47
C ILE A 83 6.77 10.54 -3.00
N TRP A 84 7.87 10.73 -3.71
CA TRP A 84 7.87 10.80 -5.17
C TRP A 84 7.47 9.48 -5.81
N VAL A 85 7.87 8.36 -5.23
CA VAL A 85 7.42 7.02 -5.67
C VAL A 85 5.90 6.87 -5.52
N MET A 86 5.35 7.24 -4.36
CA MET A 86 3.90 7.08 -4.08
C MET A 86 3.02 8.10 -4.83
N THR A 87 3.53 9.31 -5.07
CA THR A 87 2.74 10.41 -5.66
C THR A 87 3.04 10.64 -7.14
N GLY A 88 4.15 10.12 -7.65
CA GLY A 88 4.61 10.33 -9.03
C GLY A 88 5.16 11.72 -9.29
N LEU A 89 5.38 12.53 -8.25
CA LEU A 89 5.90 13.89 -8.36
C LEU A 89 7.26 13.90 -9.08
N ALA A 90 7.35 14.69 -10.15
CA ALA A 90 8.58 14.85 -10.91
C ALA A 90 9.57 15.72 -10.14
N GLN A 91 10.81 15.22 -9.97
CA GLN A 91 11.90 16.01 -9.41
C GLN A 91 12.50 16.88 -10.51
N ALA A 92 12.16 18.17 -10.54
CA ALA A 92 12.92 19.14 -11.32
C ALA A 92 13.99 19.75 -10.41
N VAL A 93 15.24 19.30 -10.56
CA VAL A 93 16.40 19.96 -9.95
C VAL A 93 16.85 21.07 -10.90
N SER A 94 16.75 22.33 -10.47
CA SER A 94 17.39 23.44 -11.17
C SER A 94 18.67 23.83 -10.42
N GLY A 95 19.81 23.78 -11.10
CA GLY A 95 21.15 24.03 -10.55
C GLY A 95 22.11 22.85 -10.75
N THR A 96 23.38 23.03 -10.41
CA THR A 96 24.36 21.94 -10.42
C THR A 96 24.06 20.97 -9.28
N SER A 97 23.88 19.68 -9.60
CA SER A 97 23.63 18.64 -8.58
C SER A 97 24.73 18.66 -7.52
N GLY A 98 24.36 18.78 -6.24
CA GLY A 98 25.29 18.85 -5.10
C GLY A 98 25.81 20.26 -4.74
N ALA A 99 25.41 21.31 -5.45
CA ALA A 99 25.69 22.69 -5.05
C ALA A 99 24.71 23.18 -3.97
N ALA A 100 25.16 24.11 -3.12
CA ALA A 100 24.35 24.73 -2.07
C ALA A 100 23.08 25.45 -2.61
N ASP A 101 23.06 25.74 -3.91
CA ASP A 101 22.00 26.52 -4.57
C ASP A 101 20.98 25.63 -5.30
N ALA A 102 21.09 24.31 -5.15
CA ALA A 102 20.18 23.36 -5.81
C ALA A 102 18.74 23.58 -5.31
N THR A 103 17.90 24.12 -6.19
CA THR A 103 16.47 24.31 -5.89
C THR A 103 15.69 23.10 -6.41
N GLN A 104 14.91 22.47 -5.53
CA GLN A 104 13.99 21.40 -5.91
C GLN A 104 12.59 22.00 -6.10
N ARG A 105 12.01 21.79 -7.29
CA ARG A 105 10.63 22.20 -7.59
C ARG A 105 9.73 20.98 -7.67
N LEU A 106 8.60 21.06 -6.97
CA LEU A 106 7.52 20.07 -7.00
C LEU A 106 6.44 20.60 -7.94
N GLY A 107 6.18 19.87 -9.02
CA GLY A 107 5.13 20.19 -9.99
C GLY A 107 4.00 19.16 -9.94
N PHE A 108 2.76 19.63 -9.94
CA PHE A 108 1.58 18.81 -10.13
C PHE A 108 0.99 19.11 -11.51
N ASP A 109 0.80 18.08 -12.33
CA ASP A 109 0.07 18.23 -13.57
C ASP A 109 -1.43 18.34 -13.26
N ALA A 110 -1.99 19.54 -13.44
CA ALA A 110 -3.42 19.76 -13.32
C ALA A 110 -4.15 19.04 -14.47
N GLY A 111 -5.08 18.12 -14.14
CA GLY A 111 -5.91 17.41 -15.13
C GLY A 111 -5.36 16.06 -15.64
N GLY A 112 -4.31 15.50 -15.03
CA GLY A 112 -3.75 14.18 -15.38
C GLY A 112 -4.54 12.97 -14.87
N ALA A 113 -4.01 11.75 -15.08
CA ALA A 113 -4.62 10.45 -14.70
C ALA A 113 -4.72 10.17 -13.17
N GLY A 114 -4.53 11.20 -12.34
CA GLY A 114 -4.43 11.11 -10.89
C GLY A 114 -3.10 10.50 -10.42
N LEU A 115 -3.05 10.11 -9.15
CA LEU A 115 -1.86 9.53 -8.51
C LEU A 115 -1.50 8.16 -9.14
N PRO A 116 -0.21 7.82 -9.25
CA PRO A 116 0.22 6.56 -9.82
C PRO A 116 -0.14 5.38 -8.92
N TYR A 117 -0.05 4.18 -9.48
CA TYR A 117 -0.03 2.96 -8.69
C TYR A 117 1.39 2.69 -8.17
N PHE A 118 1.49 2.08 -7.00
CA PHE A 118 2.73 1.64 -6.40
C PHE A 118 2.51 0.33 -5.65
N GLY A 119 3.56 -0.46 -5.46
CA GLY A 119 3.55 -1.61 -4.56
C GLY A 119 4.03 -1.20 -3.19
N VAL A 120 3.58 -1.91 -2.17
CA VAL A 120 4.11 -1.78 -0.80
C VAL A 120 4.36 -3.16 -0.20
N VAL A 121 5.48 -3.30 0.49
CA VAL A 121 5.85 -4.50 1.26
C VAL A 121 6.23 -4.04 2.66
N GLY A 122 5.69 -4.70 3.69
CA GLY A 122 6.04 -4.49 5.08
C GLY A 122 6.35 -5.81 5.77
N THR A 123 6.97 -5.74 6.93
CA THR A 123 7.33 -6.90 7.75
C THR A 123 6.35 -7.03 8.91
N PHE A 124 5.94 -8.25 9.19
CA PHE A 124 5.22 -8.63 10.39
C PHE A 124 6.08 -9.64 11.17
N SER A 125 6.32 -9.36 12.44
CA SER A 125 7.03 -10.30 13.32
C SER A 125 6.06 -11.39 13.78
N SER A 126 6.37 -12.65 13.47
CA SER A 126 5.63 -13.80 13.97
C SER A 126 6.17 -14.25 15.33
N ASP A 127 5.30 -14.80 16.17
CA ASP A 127 5.65 -15.34 17.50
C ASP A 127 6.72 -16.44 17.45
N ASP A 128 6.89 -17.11 16.30
CA ASP A 128 7.86 -18.19 16.09
C ASP A 128 9.28 -17.68 15.69
N ASN A 129 9.63 -16.42 15.97
CA ASN A 129 10.88 -15.76 15.56
C ASN A 129 11.11 -15.74 14.03
N GLY A 130 10.06 -15.93 13.24
CA GLY A 130 10.09 -15.77 11.80
C GLY A 130 9.59 -14.38 11.41
N ASP A 131 10.42 -13.61 10.72
CA ASP A 131 9.93 -12.40 10.06
C ASP A 131 9.20 -12.78 8.78
N VAL A 132 8.01 -12.19 8.61
CA VAL A 132 7.14 -12.44 7.47
C VAL A 132 6.99 -11.17 6.67
N ALA A 133 7.43 -11.18 5.42
CA ALA A 133 7.19 -10.10 4.48
C ALA A 133 5.77 -10.24 3.92
N MET A 134 5.02 -9.16 3.99
CA MET A 134 3.67 -9.07 3.46
C MET A 134 3.55 -7.86 2.55
N GLY A 135 2.94 -8.02 1.38
CA GLY A 135 2.84 -6.94 0.42
C GLY A 135 1.54 -6.88 -0.34
N ILE A 136 1.23 -5.67 -0.79
CA ILE A 136 0.09 -5.34 -1.63
C ILE A 136 0.67 -4.81 -2.96
N PRO A 137 0.34 -5.43 -4.11
CA PRO A 137 1.01 -5.13 -5.37
C PRO A 137 0.58 -3.77 -5.95
N LEU A 138 -0.71 -3.48 -6.03
CA LEU A 138 -1.21 -2.27 -6.67
C LEU A 138 -1.98 -1.41 -5.68
N CYS A 139 -1.25 -0.54 -4.98
CA CYS A 139 -1.77 0.51 -4.11
C CYS A 139 -1.90 1.83 -4.86
N LYS A 140 -2.91 2.61 -4.49
CA LYS A 140 -3.07 4.01 -4.92
C LYS A 140 -3.58 4.82 -3.74
N LEU A 141 -2.98 6.00 -3.52
CA LEU A 141 -3.43 6.94 -2.50
C LEU A 141 -4.74 7.60 -2.95
N ASP A 142 -5.65 7.83 -1.99
CA ASP A 142 -6.92 8.49 -2.27
C ASP A 142 -6.73 10.00 -2.47
N THR A 143 -5.78 10.59 -1.74
CA THR A 143 -5.45 12.02 -1.79
C THR A 143 -3.95 12.24 -1.79
N ILE A 144 -3.54 13.41 -2.28
CA ILE A 144 -2.15 13.85 -2.11
C ILE A 144 -1.95 14.11 -0.61
N PRO A 145 -0.94 13.49 0.02
CA PRO A 145 -0.65 13.73 1.43
C PRO A 145 -0.20 15.18 1.62
N SER A 146 -0.66 15.84 2.68
CA SER A 146 -0.16 17.16 3.03
C SER A 146 1.29 17.03 3.50
N LEU A 147 2.20 17.75 2.84
CA LEU A 147 3.62 17.72 3.17
C LEU A 147 3.93 18.87 4.12
N SER A 148 4.32 18.55 5.35
CA SER A 148 4.98 19.50 6.25
C SER A 148 6.47 19.17 6.29
N SER A 149 7.34 20.17 6.19
CA SER A 149 8.78 19.98 6.20
C SER A 149 9.36 20.48 7.52
N GLU A 150 9.96 19.58 8.29
CA GLU A 150 10.83 19.92 9.43
C GLU A 150 12.21 19.29 9.17
N GLN A 151 13.26 20.11 9.19
CA GLN A 151 14.66 19.65 9.13
C GLN A 151 14.97 18.59 8.04
N ASN A 152 14.61 18.87 6.79
CA ASN A 152 14.91 18.00 5.64
C ASN A 152 14.18 16.64 5.64
N GLN A 153 13.18 16.49 6.52
CA GLN A 153 12.27 15.36 6.54
C GLN A 153 10.84 15.86 6.35
N PHE A 154 10.08 15.15 5.52
CA PHE A 154 8.68 15.44 5.33
C PHE A 154 7.89 14.63 6.34
N ILE A 155 7.10 15.30 7.15
CA ILE A 155 6.10 14.66 7.99
C ILE A 155 4.97 14.28 7.05
N LEU A 156 4.79 12.97 6.86
CA LEU A 156 3.62 12.43 6.19
C LEU A 156 2.55 12.23 7.27
N PRO A 157 1.45 13.00 7.26
CA PRO A 157 0.30 12.67 8.06
C PRO A 157 -0.34 11.38 7.53
N ASP A 158 -1.21 10.78 8.34
CA ASP A 158 -1.91 9.55 7.99
C ASP A 158 -2.47 9.61 6.57
N SER A 159 -1.99 8.69 5.74
CA SER A 159 -2.27 8.68 4.31
C SER A 159 -3.03 7.41 3.97
N ALA A 160 -4.28 7.58 3.55
CA ALA A 160 -5.16 6.49 3.18
C ALA A 160 -5.11 6.21 1.67
N GLY A 161 -5.34 4.94 1.33
CA GLY A 161 -5.48 4.53 -0.05
C GLY A 161 -6.08 3.15 -0.19
N LYS A 162 -6.10 2.67 -1.43
CA LYS A 162 -6.69 1.39 -1.81
C LYS A 162 -5.70 0.52 -2.56
N GLY A 163 -5.62 -0.73 -2.14
CA GLY A 163 -4.89 -1.82 -2.77
C GLY A 163 -5.84 -2.68 -3.59
N ILE A 164 -5.44 -3.05 -4.80
CA ILE A 164 -6.17 -4.00 -5.65
C ILE A 164 -5.27 -5.17 -6.04
N ALA A 165 -5.91 -6.27 -6.42
CA ALA A 165 -5.20 -7.40 -7.00
C ALA A 165 -4.58 -7.01 -8.33
N ASN A 166 -3.35 -7.46 -8.58
CA ASN A 166 -2.74 -7.26 -9.88
C ASN A 166 -3.35 -8.25 -10.90
N SER A 167 -4.01 -7.71 -11.92
CA SER A 167 -4.59 -8.50 -13.02
C SER A 167 -3.54 -8.99 -14.02
N ALA A 168 -2.32 -8.46 -13.99
CA ALA A 168 -1.20 -8.83 -14.84
C ALA A 168 -0.37 -10.00 -14.26
N SER A 169 -0.64 -10.47 -13.04
CA SER A 169 0.05 -11.64 -12.49
C SER A 169 -0.35 -12.93 -13.23
N SER A 170 0.64 -13.78 -13.48
CA SER A 170 0.46 -15.14 -14.01
C SER A 170 -0.14 -16.12 -12.98
N THR A 171 -0.24 -15.70 -11.71
CA THR A 171 -0.88 -16.45 -10.61
C THR A 171 -2.31 -15.95 -10.36
N PRO A 172 -3.21 -16.75 -9.73
CA PRO A 172 -4.57 -16.30 -9.43
C PRO A 172 -4.55 -14.94 -8.73
N ARG A 173 -5.40 -14.00 -9.18
CA ARG A 173 -5.50 -12.58 -8.75
C ARG A 173 -5.36 -12.41 -7.22
N ARG A 174 -4.12 -12.30 -6.73
CA ARG A 174 -3.82 -12.12 -5.32
C ARG A 174 -3.75 -10.63 -5.02
N GLY A 175 -4.58 -10.18 -4.08
CA GLY A 175 -4.52 -8.83 -3.52
C GLY A 175 -3.49 -8.68 -2.40
N LEU A 176 -3.01 -9.80 -1.86
CA LEU A 176 -2.08 -9.86 -0.74
C LEU A 176 -1.08 -10.98 -0.96
N PHE A 177 0.20 -10.69 -0.73
CA PHE A 177 1.31 -11.63 -0.83
C PHE A 177 1.98 -11.76 0.52
N ILE A 178 2.34 -12.98 0.89
CA ILE A 178 2.94 -13.31 2.18
C ILE A 178 4.10 -14.26 1.90
N ASP A 179 5.30 -13.88 2.31
CA ASP A 179 6.50 -14.71 2.30
C ASP A 179 7.05 -14.81 3.73
N GLN A 180 6.97 -16.00 4.30
CA GLN A 180 7.37 -16.27 5.69
C GLN A 180 8.88 -16.38 5.89
N ARG A 181 9.68 -16.22 4.84
CA ARG A 181 11.14 -16.39 4.89
C ARG A 181 11.92 -15.10 4.60
N LYS A 182 11.22 -13.97 4.45
CA LYS A 182 11.81 -12.70 4.06
C LYS A 182 11.35 -11.59 4.96
N VAL A 183 12.20 -10.57 5.11
CA VAL A 183 11.83 -9.24 5.61
C VAL A 183 11.62 -8.30 4.43
N ALA A 184 10.84 -7.24 4.62
CA ALA A 184 10.62 -6.22 3.59
C ALA A 184 11.92 -5.53 3.13
N ALA A 185 12.92 -5.44 4.02
CA ALA A 185 14.24 -4.90 3.69
C ALA A 185 14.93 -5.69 2.57
N ASP A 186 14.71 -7.01 2.50
CA ASP A 186 15.33 -7.93 1.54
C ASP A 186 14.55 -8.04 0.21
N VAL A 187 13.35 -7.45 0.14
CA VAL A 187 12.54 -7.45 -1.08
C VAL A 187 13.00 -6.31 -1.99
N LEU A 188 14.07 -6.57 -2.73
CA LEU A 188 14.64 -5.61 -3.69
C LEU A 188 13.97 -5.66 -5.08
N ASP A 189 13.37 -6.80 -5.42
CA ASP A 189 12.68 -7.05 -6.68
C ASP A 189 11.19 -7.29 -6.40
N PHE A 190 10.37 -6.27 -6.67
CA PHE A 190 8.93 -6.33 -6.47
C PHE A 190 8.24 -7.19 -7.53
N ASP A 191 8.75 -7.23 -8.76
CA ASP A 191 8.18 -8.05 -9.83
C ASP A 191 8.31 -9.53 -9.46
N ALA A 192 9.50 -9.96 -9.01
CA ALA A 192 9.70 -11.32 -8.52
C ALA A 192 8.88 -11.64 -7.27
N PHE A 193 8.78 -10.71 -6.32
CA PHE A 193 8.00 -10.91 -5.09
C PHE A 193 6.50 -11.06 -5.36
N PHE A 194 5.96 -10.25 -6.26
CA PHE A 194 4.54 -10.28 -6.65
C PHE A 194 4.23 -11.24 -7.80
N GLY A 195 5.24 -11.91 -8.36
CA GLY A 195 5.06 -12.86 -9.47
C GLY A 195 4.53 -12.20 -10.73
N ILE A 196 5.13 -11.07 -11.10
CA ILE A 196 4.89 -10.33 -12.34
C ILE A 196 5.98 -10.74 -13.33
N SER A 197 5.57 -11.20 -14.50
CA SER A 197 6.44 -11.73 -15.56
C SER A 197 5.80 -11.51 -16.93
#